data_AF-A0A4R7JTX2-F1
#
_entry.id   AF-A0A4R7JTX2-F1
#
_cell.length_a   1.000
_cell.length_b   1.000
_cell.length_c   1.000
_cell.angle_alpha   90.00
_cell.angle_beta   90.00
_cell.angle_gamma   90.00
#
_symmetry.space_group_name_H-M   'P 1'
#
loop_
_entity.id
_entity.type
_entity.pdbx_description
1 polymer ?
#
loop_
_entity_poly.entity_id
_entity_poly.type
_entity_poly.pdbx_seq_one_letter_code
_entity_poly.pdbx_strand_id
1 'polypeptide(L)'
;MKQHLGLLAVALMAFFIAACSGGEPAMDTSTDEAMEASYTEIAESLSDEKRRKFEEALSSVYMEGALNHMDSDMSEDEIMDRVNEDVHGKTADEIISMAENSEERIQEKMQEMQQ
;
A
#
# COMPACT_ATOMS: atom_id res chain seq x y z
N MET A 1 -37.21 32.94 -27.46
CA MET A 1 -36.78 32.10 -26.30
C MET A 1 -35.92 30.94 -26.78
N LYS A 2 -34.65 31.19 -27.14
CA LYS A 2 -33.66 30.17 -27.51
C LYS A 2 -32.29 30.65 -27.01
N GLN A 3 -32.18 30.83 -25.70
CA GLN A 3 -31.06 31.50 -25.02
C GLN A 3 -30.30 30.56 -24.06
N HIS A 4 -30.38 29.25 -24.24
CA HIS A 4 -29.71 28.30 -23.33
C HIS A 4 -28.85 27.22 -24.02
N LEU A 5 -28.72 27.26 -25.35
CA LEU A 5 -28.02 26.19 -26.08
C LEU A 5 -26.50 26.41 -26.22
N GLY A 6 -25.99 27.60 -25.88
CA GLY A 6 -24.58 27.97 -26.09
C GLY A 6 -23.72 28.04 -24.83
N LEU A 7 -24.26 27.66 -23.66
CA LEU A 7 -23.59 27.85 -22.36
C LEU A 7 -23.41 26.56 -21.56
N LEU A 8 -23.54 25.41 -22.23
CA LEU A 8 -23.35 24.08 -21.64
C LEU A 8 -22.09 23.37 -22.17
N ALA A 9 -21.32 24.01 -23.05
CA ALA A 9 -20.10 23.46 -23.65
C ALA A 9 -18.80 23.89 -22.97
N VAL A 10 -18.86 24.71 -21.91
CA VAL A 10 -17.68 25.21 -21.17
C VAL A 10 -17.51 24.52 -19.80
N ALA A 11 -18.46 23.69 -19.37
CA ALA A 11 -18.45 23.00 -18.08
C ALA A 11 -17.80 21.60 -18.12
N LEU A 12 -17.07 21.25 -19.19
CA LEU A 12 -16.39 19.96 -19.37
C LEU A 12 -14.86 20.12 -19.41
N MET A 13 -14.36 21.24 -18.88
CA MET A 13 -12.93 21.55 -18.78
C MET A 13 -12.50 21.74 -17.33
N ALA A 14 -12.91 20.81 -16.47
CA ALA A 14 -12.20 20.50 -15.23
C ALA A 14 -11.72 19.05 -15.33
N PHE A 15 -10.96 18.77 -16.40
CA PHE A 15 -10.08 17.62 -16.46
C PHE A 15 -9.13 17.73 -15.27
N PHE A 16 -9.37 16.92 -14.24
CA PHE A 16 -8.35 16.13 -13.55
C PHE A 16 -6.93 16.72 -13.57
N ILE A 17 -6.74 17.88 -12.97
CA ILE A 17 -5.40 18.36 -12.61
C ILE A 17 -5.01 17.66 -11.30
N ALA A 18 -4.81 16.35 -11.40
CA ALA A 18 -4.10 15.52 -10.42
C ALA A 18 -3.55 14.27 -11.11
N ALA A 19 -3.13 14.41 -12.38
CA ALA A 19 -2.14 13.48 -12.91
C ALA A 19 -0.80 13.96 -12.34
N CYS A 20 -0.37 13.38 -11.22
CA CYS A 20 1.06 13.30 -10.93
C CYS A 20 1.72 12.83 -12.24
N SER A 21 2.64 13.64 -12.77
CA SER A 21 3.25 13.44 -14.10
C SER A 21 4.28 12.30 -14.13
N GLY A 22 4.20 11.38 -13.16
CA GLY A 22 4.85 10.10 -13.00
C GLY A 22 3.89 9.25 -12.17
N GLY A 23 3.87 7.92 -12.33
CA GLY A 23 2.89 7.04 -11.71
C GLY A 23 2.76 7.19 -10.18
N GLU A 24 1.77 6.53 -9.58
CA GLU A 24 1.61 6.53 -8.12
C GLU A 24 2.90 6.08 -7.43
N PRO A 25 3.31 6.76 -6.35
CA PRO A 25 4.52 6.38 -5.61
C PRO A 25 4.37 4.95 -5.08
N ALA A 26 5.47 4.21 -5.10
CA ALA A 26 5.52 2.80 -4.77
C ALA A 26 6.69 2.51 -3.82
N MET A 27 6.55 1.45 -3.03
CA MET A 27 7.54 1.10 -2.01
C MET A 27 8.86 0.69 -2.63
N ASP A 28 9.96 1.28 -2.18
CA ASP A 28 11.32 0.94 -2.62
C ASP A 28 12.12 0.36 -1.46
N THR A 29 12.10 -0.95 -1.32
CA THR A 29 12.85 -1.69 -0.30
C THR A 29 14.29 -2.03 -0.70
N SER A 30 14.86 -1.39 -1.74
CA SER A 30 16.22 -1.70 -2.20
C SER A 30 17.32 -1.32 -1.22
N THR A 31 17.05 -0.34 -0.35
CA THR A 31 17.89 0.11 0.78
C THR A 31 16.99 0.71 1.86
N ASP A 32 17.48 0.80 3.10
CA ASP A 32 16.74 1.42 4.20
C ASP A 32 16.38 2.89 3.89
N GLU A 33 17.33 3.65 3.32
CA GLU A 33 17.07 5.05 2.94
C GLU A 33 16.04 5.18 1.81
N ALA A 34 16.06 4.27 0.82
CA ALA A 34 15.05 4.26 -0.24
C ALA A 34 13.67 3.89 0.30
N MET A 35 13.61 2.99 1.28
CA MET A 35 12.36 2.56 1.91
C MET A 35 11.73 3.70 2.72
N GLU A 36 12.53 4.39 3.54
CA GLU A 36 12.05 5.55 4.30
C GLU A 36 11.59 6.69 3.38
N ALA A 37 12.35 6.96 2.32
CA ALA A 37 12.01 8.02 1.36
C ALA A 37 10.72 7.70 0.59
N SER A 38 10.59 6.48 0.05
CA SER A 38 9.40 6.05 -0.69
C SER A 38 8.17 5.92 0.22
N TYR A 39 8.34 5.48 1.47
CA TYR A 39 7.26 5.50 2.48
C TYR A 39 6.75 6.92 2.71
N THR A 40 7.66 7.87 2.92
CA THR A 40 7.32 9.28 3.12
C THR A 40 6.57 9.83 1.91
N GLU A 41 7.08 9.58 0.70
CA GLU A 41 6.45 10.03 -0.55
C GLU A 41 5.04 9.47 -0.72
N ILE A 42 4.85 8.17 -0.44
CA ILE A 42 3.52 7.56 -0.43
C ILE A 42 2.64 8.28 0.61
N ALA A 43 3.07 8.35 1.86
CA ALA A 43 2.26 8.90 2.97
C ALA A 43 1.83 10.35 2.74
N GLU A 44 2.71 11.18 2.18
CA GLU A 44 2.42 12.59 1.85
C GLU A 44 1.48 12.75 0.65
N SER A 45 1.43 11.76 -0.26
CA SER A 45 0.53 11.76 -1.41
C SER A 45 -0.92 11.38 -1.08
N LEU A 46 -1.17 10.79 0.09
CA LEU A 46 -2.46 10.23 0.50
C LEU A 46 -3.29 11.21 1.35
N SER A 47 -4.61 11.05 1.32
CA SER A 47 -5.49 11.66 2.33
C SER A 47 -5.24 11.04 3.71
N ASP A 48 -5.58 11.74 4.80
CA ASP A 48 -5.38 11.22 6.16
C ASP A 48 -6.04 9.85 6.40
N GLU A 49 -7.25 9.64 5.86
CA GLU A 49 -7.94 8.35 5.95
C GLU A 49 -7.18 7.25 5.17
N LYS A 50 -6.73 7.56 3.95
CA LYS A 50 -6.06 6.58 3.10
C LYS A 50 -4.64 6.28 3.61
N ARG A 51 -3.94 7.28 4.16
CA ARG A 51 -2.65 7.11 4.85
C ARG A 51 -2.80 6.15 6.03
N ARG A 52 -3.80 6.35 6.89
CA ARG A 52 -4.06 5.44 8.02
C ARG A 52 -4.29 4.00 7.56
N LYS A 53 -5.08 3.79 6.49
CA LYS A 53 -5.32 2.45 5.93
C LYS A 53 -4.05 1.83 5.37
N PHE A 54 -3.22 2.62 4.69
CA PHE A 54 -1.93 2.18 4.18
C PHE A 54 -0.98 1.75 5.31
N GLU A 55 -0.86 2.54 6.37
CA GLU A 55 -0.02 2.22 7.54
C GLU A 55 -0.49 0.93 8.24
N GLU A 56 -1.79 0.78 8.45
CA GLU A 56 -2.42 -0.40 9.05
C GLU A 56 -2.22 -1.65 8.16
N ALA A 57 -2.39 -1.50 6.85
CA ALA A 57 -2.18 -2.55 5.87
C ALA A 57 -0.72 -2.99 5.81
N LEU A 58 0.23 -2.05 5.74
CA LEU A 58 1.65 -2.32 5.71
C LEU A 58 2.07 -3.11 6.97
N SER A 59 1.66 -2.66 8.16
CA SER A 59 1.92 -3.38 9.40
C SER A 59 1.34 -4.80 9.40
N SER A 60 0.15 -5.00 8.82
CA SER A 60 -0.51 -6.31 8.74
C SER A 60 0.24 -7.25 7.80
N VAL A 61 0.70 -6.75 6.65
CA VAL A 61 1.50 -7.52 5.68
C VAL A 61 2.83 -7.97 6.31
N TYR A 62 3.52 -7.08 7.03
CA TYR A 62 4.77 -7.45 7.71
C TYR A 62 4.55 -8.47 8.82
N MET A 63 3.52 -8.28 9.64
CA MET A 63 3.17 -9.24 10.70
C MET A 63 2.84 -10.61 10.12
N GLU A 64 2.00 -10.66 9.09
CA GLU A 64 1.61 -11.89 8.44
C GLU A 64 2.82 -12.59 7.80
N GLY A 65 3.66 -11.86 7.07
CA GLY A 65 4.87 -12.40 6.47
C GLY A 65 5.81 -12.99 7.52
N ALA A 66 6.00 -12.31 8.65
CA ALA A 66 6.78 -12.84 9.76
C ALA A 66 6.18 -14.14 10.33
N LEU A 67 4.87 -14.16 10.58
CA LEU A 67 4.18 -15.34 11.11
C LEU A 67 4.19 -16.53 10.14
N ASN A 68 4.09 -16.28 8.84
CA ASN A 68 4.15 -17.32 7.81
C ASN A 68 5.49 -18.06 7.79
N HIS A 69 6.57 -17.41 8.24
CA HIS A 69 7.91 -17.96 8.25
C HIS A 69 8.48 -18.24 9.65
N MET A 70 7.71 -18.02 10.72
CA MET A 70 8.22 -18.13 12.10
C MET A 70 8.71 -19.55 12.46
N ASP A 71 8.12 -20.60 11.87
CA ASP A 71 8.55 -22.00 12.08
C ASP A 71 9.60 -22.48 11.06
N SER A 72 10.16 -21.58 10.25
CA SER A 72 11.18 -21.93 9.26
C SER A 72 12.60 -21.87 9.86
N ASP A 73 13.55 -22.53 9.21
CA ASP A 73 14.98 -22.44 9.57
C ASP A 73 15.61 -21.08 9.15
N MET A 74 14.81 -20.13 8.67
CA MET A 74 15.27 -18.81 8.23
C MET A 74 15.58 -17.91 9.43
N SER A 75 16.60 -17.07 9.27
CA SER A 75 16.87 -15.97 10.19
C SER A 75 15.83 -14.86 10.10
N GLU A 76 15.74 -14.01 11.12
CA GLU A 76 14.86 -12.83 11.12
C GLU A 76 15.12 -11.92 9.91
N ASP A 77 16.39 -11.71 9.56
CA ASP A 77 16.79 -10.90 8.40
C ASP A 77 16.29 -11.52 7.09
N GLU A 78 16.43 -12.84 6.90
CA GLU A 78 15.93 -13.52 5.69
C GLU A 78 14.40 -13.49 5.57
N ILE A 79 13.69 -13.50 6.70
CA ILE A 79 12.24 -13.33 6.73
C ILE A 79 11.87 -11.90 6.34
N MET A 80 12.55 -10.90 6.89
CA MET A 80 12.30 -9.50 6.55
C MET A 80 12.62 -9.20 5.08
N ASP A 81 13.70 -9.76 4.54
CA ASP A 81 14.05 -9.66 3.12
C ASP A 81 12.93 -10.22 2.23
N ARG A 82 12.35 -11.37 2.60
CA ARG A 82 11.22 -11.96 1.87
C ARG A 82 10.01 -11.03 1.82
N VAL A 83 9.64 -10.47 2.98
CA VAL A 83 8.51 -9.55 3.07
C VAL A 83 8.81 -8.26 2.29
N ASN A 84 10.05 -7.76 2.38
CA ASN A 84 10.53 -6.60 1.63
C ASN A 84 10.42 -6.82 0.11
N GLU A 85 10.72 -8.03 -0.37
CA GLU A 85 10.54 -8.41 -1.78
C GLU A 85 9.06 -8.39 -2.20
N ASP A 86 8.16 -8.86 -1.35
CA ASP A 86 6.71 -8.91 -1.63
C ASP A 86 6.10 -7.50 -1.77
N VAL A 87 6.54 -6.56 -0.91
CA VAL A 87 6.05 -5.17 -0.93
C VAL A 87 6.83 -4.27 -1.89
N HIS A 88 8.01 -4.68 -2.36
CA HIS A 88 8.79 -3.89 -3.32
C HIS A 88 7.99 -3.57 -4.59
N GLY A 89 8.03 -2.30 -5.00
CA GLY A 89 7.32 -1.76 -6.15
C GLY A 89 5.81 -1.72 -6.01
N LYS A 90 5.25 -2.03 -4.82
CA LYS A 90 3.80 -1.94 -4.58
C LYS A 90 3.40 -0.51 -4.22
N THR A 91 2.30 -0.06 -4.80
CA THR A 91 1.62 1.19 -4.44
C THR A 91 0.84 1.04 -3.12
N ALA A 92 0.38 2.16 -2.56
CA ALA A 92 -0.48 2.14 -1.38
C ALA A 92 -1.74 1.29 -1.58
N ASP A 93 -2.39 1.37 -2.75
CA ASP A 93 -3.62 0.63 -3.04
C ASP A 93 -3.36 -0.87 -3.14
N GLU A 94 -2.23 -1.28 -3.71
CA GLU A 94 -1.85 -2.68 -3.77
C GLU A 94 -1.52 -3.23 -2.39
N ILE A 95 -0.82 -2.47 -1.53
CA ILE A 95 -0.52 -2.88 -0.15
C ILE A 95 -1.81 -2.99 0.67
N ILE A 96 -2.74 -2.04 0.52
CA ILE A 96 -4.07 -2.10 1.15
C ILE A 96 -4.83 -3.36 0.68
N SER A 97 -4.75 -3.67 -0.62
CA SER A 97 -5.38 -4.88 -1.16
C SER A 97 -4.71 -6.17 -0.67
N MET A 98 -3.38 -6.20 -0.52
CA MET A 98 -2.68 -7.34 0.08
C MET A 98 -3.11 -7.61 1.52
N ALA A 99 -3.39 -6.55 2.26
CA ALA A 99 -3.88 -6.64 3.63
C ALA A 99 -5.36 -7.06 3.75
N GLU A 100 -6.09 -7.18 2.65
CA GLU A 100 -7.46 -7.70 2.67
C GLU A 100 -7.45 -9.10 3.28
N ASN A 101 -8.17 -9.27 4.39
CA ASN A 101 -8.24 -10.50 5.18
C ASN A 101 -6.90 -10.92 5.84
N SER A 102 -5.88 -10.05 5.92
CA SER A 102 -4.65 -10.37 6.68
C SER A 102 -4.94 -10.68 8.14
N GLU A 103 -5.90 -10.00 8.78
CA GLU A 103 -6.31 -10.32 10.15
C GLU A 103 -6.79 -11.78 10.29
N GLU A 104 -7.59 -12.27 9.34
CA GLU A 104 -8.10 -13.64 9.35
C GLU A 104 -6.94 -14.64 9.15
N ARG A 105 -6.04 -14.36 8.20
CA ARG A 105 -4.85 -15.21 7.94
C ARG A 105 -3.89 -15.24 9.12
N ILE A 106 -3.65 -14.09 9.77
CA ILE A 106 -2.87 -13.97 11.00
C ILE A 106 -3.51 -14.80 12.12
N GLN A 107 -4.82 -14.67 12.32
CA GLN A 107 -5.54 -15.43 13.34
C GLN A 107 -5.47 -16.94 13.08
N GLU A 108 -5.69 -17.38 11.84
CA GLU A 108 -5.56 -18.78 11.42
C GLU A 108 -4.15 -19.30 11.72
N LYS A 109 -3.12 -18.57 11.29
CA LYS A 109 -1.72 -18.96 11.54
C LYS A 109 -1.39 -19.05 13.03
N MET A 110 -1.88 -18.10 13.84
CA MET A 110 -1.70 -18.15 15.29
C MET A 110 -2.41 -19.34 15.95
N GLN A 111 -3.57 -19.76 15.43
CA GLN A 111 -4.27 -20.95 15.92
C GLN A 111 -3.55 -22.24 15.53
N GLU A 112 -2.99 -22.32 14.32
CA GLU A 112 -2.17 -23.45 13.87
C GLU A 112 -0.98 -23.69 14.81
N MET A 113 -0.29 -22.62 15.20
CA MET A 113 0.90 -22.70 16.07
C MET A 113 0.60 -23.06 17.53
N GLN A 114 -0.67 -22.97 17.95
CA GLN A 114 -1.09 -23.36 19.30
C GLN A 114 -1.45 -24.86 19.40
N GLN A 115 -1.42 -25.60 18.29
CA GLN A 115 -1.75 -27.03 18.22
C GLN A 115 -0.50 -27.90 18.22
#